data_AF-A0A6G7LPU9-F1
#
_entry.id   AF-A0A6G7LPU9-F1
#
_cell.length_a   1.000
_cell.length_b   1.000
_cell.length_c   1.000
_cell.angle_alpha   90.00
_cell.angle_beta   90.00
_cell.angle_gamma   90.00
#
_symmetry.space_group_name_H-M   'P 1'
#
loop_
_entity.id
_entity.type
_entity.pdbx_description
1 polymer ?
#
loop_
_entity_poly.entity_id
_entity_poly.type
_entity_poly.pdbx_seq_one_letter_code
_entity_poly.pdbx_strand_id
1 'polypeptide(L)'
;MLGIIAKTLHEVQNTTETELVVESEKARVERRVEMRVKTPDRVLSLLVNQPTLTLAEIAAHLGKSTSTIERAVAKLKQQNKLAFYGPKKGGYWQVLGE
;
A
#
# COMPACT_ATOMS: atom_id res chain seq x y z
N MET A 1 -4.83 -12.23 -62.75
CA MET A 1 -5.02 -13.55 -62.11
C MET A 1 -4.18 -13.56 -60.85
N LEU A 2 -4.79 -13.88 -59.71
CA LEU A 2 -4.16 -14.16 -58.40
C LEU A 2 -3.59 -12.95 -57.63
N GLY A 3 -4.22 -12.65 -56.50
CA GLY A 3 -3.79 -11.63 -55.54
C GLY A 3 -4.84 -11.30 -54.48
N ILE A 4 -6.05 -11.87 -54.59
CA ILE A 4 -6.97 -12.04 -53.48
C ILE A 4 -6.44 -13.24 -52.68
N ILE A 5 -5.57 -13.00 -51.69
CA ILE A 5 -5.28 -13.82 -50.48
C ILE A 5 -4.05 -13.15 -49.85
N ALA A 6 -4.28 -12.05 -49.15
CA ALA A 6 -3.51 -11.71 -47.97
C ALA A 6 -4.28 -10.61 -47.23
N LYS A 7 -5.00 -11.04 -46.19
CA LYS A 7 -5.00 -10.33 -44.91
C LYS A 7 -6.08 -9.25 -44.74
N THR A 8 -7.31 -9.73 -44.64
CA THR A 8 -8.25 -9.46 -43.54
C THR A 8 -7.58 -9.51 -42.15
N LEU A 9 -6.60 -8.64 -41.89
CA LEU A 9 -6.09 -8.30 -40.56
C LEU A 9 -5.50 -6.89 -40.63
N HIS A 10 -6.38 -5.91 -40.61
CA HIS A 10 -6.13 -4.63 -39.94
C HIS A 10 -7.42 -4.19 -39.23
N GLU A 11 -7.98 -5.13 -38.46
CA GLU A 11 -9.09 -4.89 -37.54
C GLU A 11 -8.74 -5.43 -36.14
N VAL A 12 -7.46 -5.44 -35.75
CA VAL A 12 -7.03 -5.86 -34.40
C VAL A 12 -5.68 -5.22 -34.01
N GLN A 13 -5.54 -3.91 -34.13
CA GLN A 13 -4.31 -3.20 -33.71
C GLN A 13 -4.57 -2.00 -32.79
N ASN A 14 -5.80 -1.76 -32.32
CA ASN A 14 -6.08 -0.64 -31.40
C ASN A 14 -6.68 -1.09 -30.06
N THR A 15 -6.15 -2.18 -29.49
CA THR A 15 -6.52 -2.68 -28.15
C THR A 15 -5.33 -3.34 -27.48
N THR A 16 -4.14 -2.74 -27.56
CA THR A 16 -2.94 -3.19 -26.84
C THR A 16 -1.94 -2.06 -26.64
N GLU A 17 -2.39 -0.84 -26.32
CA GLU A 17 -1.50 0.30 -26.00
C GLU A 17 -1.94 1.03 -24.73
N THR A 18 -2.70 0.37 -23.85
CA THR A 18 -3.16 0.93 -22.56
C THR A 18 -2.73 0.09 -21.36
N GLU A 19 -1.72 -0.77 -21.50
CA GLU A 19 -1.25 -1.64 -20.41
C GLU A 19 0.23 -1.44 -20.03
N LEU A 20 0.96 -0.57 -20.73
CA LEU A 20 2.41 -0.38 -20.50
C LEU A 20 2.81 0.93 -19.81
N VAL A 21 1.86 1.81 -19.51
CA VAL A 21 2.13 3.09 -18.81
C VAL A 21 1.96 3.00 -17.29
N VAL A 22 1.27 1.98 -16.78
CA VAL A 22 0.85 1.90 -15.37
C VAL A 22 1.94 1.33 -14.44
N GLU A 23 2.96 0.65 -14.98
CA GLU A 23 4.06 0.10 -14.19
C GLU A 23 5.08 1.19 -13.79
N SER A 24 5.24 2.24 -14.62
CA SER A 24 6.32 3.22 -14.47
C SER A 24 6.06 4.32 -13.45
N GLU A 25 4.82 4.50 -13.00
CA GLU A 25 4.48 5.48 -11.96
C GLU A 25 4.71 4.95 -10.54
N LYS A 26 4.68 3.62 -10.32
CA LYS A 26 4.96 3.03 -9.01
C LYS A 26 6.39 3.31 -8.54
N ALA A 27 7.36 3.31 -9.45
CA ALA A 27 8.77 3.51 -9.11
C ALA A 27 9.17 4.97 -8.80
N ARG A 28 8.34 5.98 -9.14
CA ARG A 28 8.72 7.40 -8.96
C ARG A 28 8.21 8.00 -7.65
N VAL A 29 7.10 7.48 -7.10
CA VAL A 29 6.56 7.95 -5.81
C VAL A 29 7.42 7.44 -4.64
N GLU A 30 8.05 6.28 -4.79
CA GLU A 30 8.86 5.65 -3.72
C GLU A 30 10.03 6.51 -3.24
N ARG A 31 10.66 7.32 -4.12
CA ARG A 31 11.94 7.98 -3.79
C ARG A 31 11.84 9.30 -3.02
N ARG A 32 10.66 9.94 -2.90
CA ARG A 32 10.56 11.26 -2.22
C ARG A 32 10.26 11.17 -0.71
N VAL A 33 9.83 10.01 -0.22
CA VAL A 33 9.41 9.83 1.19
C VAL A 33 10.49 9.11 2.04
N GLU A 34 11.67 8.84 1.50
CA GLU A 34 12.65 7.95 2.16
C GLU A 34 13.38 8.54 3.37
N MET A 35 13.32 9.85 3.64
CA MET A 35 14.23 10.45 4.63
C MET A 35 13.68 10.68 6.04
N ARG A 36 12.42 10.33 6.37
CA ARG A 36 11.94 10.50 7.77
C ARG A 36 10.88 9.51 8.28
N VAL A 37 10.54 8.45 7.55
CA VAL A 37 9.28 7.70 7.76
C VAL A 37 9.46 6.21 8.09
N LYS A 38 10.64 5.78 8.54
CA LYS A 38 10.89 4.34 8.83
C LYS A 38 9.95 3.73 9.89
N THR A 39 9.42 4.50 10.84
CA THR A 39 8.58 3.94 11.92
C THR A 39 7.12 3.77 11.51
N PRO A 40 6.41 4.78 10.94
CA PRO A 40 5.02 4.59 10.48
C PRO A 40 4.87 3.46 9.45
N ASP A 41 5.79 3.36 8.49
CA ASP A 41 5.70 2.33 7.43
C ASP A 41 5.92 0.92 7.99
N ARG A 42 6.80 0.80 8.99
CA ARG A 42 6.99 -0.47 9.74
C ARG A 42 5.75 -0.85 10.55
N VAL A 43 5.04 0.12 11.12
CA VAL A 43 3.78 -0.14 11.83
C VAL A 43 2.72 -0.65 10.86
N LEU A 44 2.58 -0.05 9.67
CA LEU A 44 1.67 -0.54 8.64
C LEU A 44 2.01 -1.98 8.24
N SER A 45 3.28 -2.24 7.91
CA SER A 45 3.75 -3.56 7.52
C SER A 45 3.48 -4.63 8.59
N LEU A 46 3.64 -4.27 9.87
CA LEU A 46 3.35 -5.19 10.98
C LEU A 46 1.85 -5.45 11.11
N LEU A 47 1.02 -4.42 11.02
CA LEU A 47 -0.43 -4.51 11.18
C LEU A 47 -1.12 -5.22 10.00
N VAL A 48 -0.53 -5.19 8.81
CA VAL A 48 -0.98 -6.03 7.67
C VAL A 48 -0.91 -7.52 8.04
N ASN A 49 0.15 -7.94 8.74
CA ASN A 49 0.33 -9.34 9.13
C ASN A 49 -0.43 -9.69 10.42
N GLN A 50 -0.50 -8.76 11.37
CA GLN A 50 -1.06 -8.98 12.69
C GLN A 50 -1.96 -7.79 13.11
N PRO A 51 -3.21 -7.73 12.62
CA PRO A 51 -4.09 -6.59 12.84
C PRO A 51 -4.61 -6.49 14.27
N THR A 52 -4.53 -7.56 15.06
CA THR A 52 -5.03 -7.58 16.44
C THR A 52 -4.01 -7.10 17.48
N LEU A 53 -2.80 -6.73 17.06
CA LEU A 53 -1.75 -6.30 17.99
C LEU A 53 -2.13 -4.99 18.70
N THR A 54 -1.80 -4.95 19.97
CA THR A 54 -1.87 -3.74 20.77
C THR A 54 -0.69 -2.82 20.46
N LEU A 55 -0.83 -1.53 20.76
CA LEU A 55 0.25 -0.54 20.58
C LEU A 55 1.50 -0.89 21.41
N ALA A 56 1.32 -1.53 22.57
CA ALA A 56 2.42 -1.98 23.42
C ALA A 56 3.20 -3.14 22.79
N GLU A 57 2.51 -4.11 22.20
CA GLU A 57 3.16 -5.23 21.49
C GLU A 57 3.88 -4.74 20.24
N ILE A 58 3.27 -3.83 19.46
CA ILE A 58 3.93 -3.20 18.30
C ILE A 58 5.21 -2.48 18.74
N ALA A 59 5.18 -1.78 19.87
CA ALA A 59 6.34 -1.11 20.43
C ALA A 59 7.46 -2.10 20.81
N ALA A 60 7.10 -3.22 21.46
CA ALA A 60 8.03 -4.30 21.78
C ALA A 60 8.63 -4.93 20.52
N HIS A 61 7.82 -5.26 19.52
CA HIS A 61 8.26 -5.83 18.24
C HIS A 61 9.21 -4.91 17.47
N LEU A 62 8.99 -3.60 17.52
CA LEU A 62 9.80 -2.63 16.80
C LEU A 62 10.98 -2.08 17.63
N GLY A 63 11.10 -2.48 18.90
CA GLY A 63 12.10 -1.97 19.83
C GLY A 63 11.99 -0.45 20.03
N LYS A 64 10.75 0.06 20.14
CA LYS A 64 10.45 1.49 20.31
C LYS A 64 9.65 1.72 21.58
N SER A 65 9.60 2.98 22.02
CA SER A 65 8.68 3.35 23.10
C SER A 65 7.23 3.29 22.61
N THR A 66 6.31 2.97 23.52
CA THR A 66 4.87 3.04 23.29
C THR A 66 4.45 4.42 22.77
N SER A 67 4.97 5.49 23.38
CA SER A 67 4.74 6.87 22.95
C SER A 67 5.17 7.16 21.51
N THR A 68 6.25 6.52 21.02
CA THR A 68 6.69 6.67 19.62
C THR A 68 5.69 6.00 18.68
N ILE A 69 5.20 4.81 19.03
CA ILE A 69 4.21 4.07 18.24
C ILE A 69 2.85 4.78 18.26
N GLU A 70 2.40 5.28 19.41
CA GLU A 70 1.18 6.07 19.52
C GLU A 70 1.20 7.29 18.60
N ARG A 71 2.32 8.04 18.59
CA ARG A 71 2.49 9.19 17.68
C ARG A 71 2.48 8.76 16.21
N ALA A 72 3.13 7.63 15.88
CA ALA A 72 3.14 7.10 14.53
C ALA A 72 1.73 6.67 14.08
N VAL A 73 1.01 5.92 14.91
CA VAL A 73 -0.37 5.48 14.66
C VAL A 73 -1.32 6.67 14.55
N ALA A 74 -1.21 7.66 15.44
CA ALA A 74 -2.02 8.88 15.36
C ALA A 74 -1.80 9.60 14.02
N LYS A 75 -0.55 9.70 13.55
CA LYS A 75 -0.23 10.26 12.24
C LYS A 75 -0.85 9.43 11.10
N LEU A 76 -0.76 8.10 11.15
CA LEU A 76 -1.35 7.21 10.13
C LEU A 76 -2.88 7.32 10.09
N LYS A 77 -3.52 7.45 11.25
CA LYS A 77 -4.97 7.71 11.36
C LYS A 77 -5.36 9.05 10.75
N GLN A 78 -4.61 10.11 11.03
CA GLN A 78 -4.82 11.44 10.44
C GLN A 78 -4.66 11.42 8.92
N GLN A 79 -3.76 10.57 8.42
CA GLN A 79 -3.53 10.36 6.99
C GLN A 79 -4.54 9.40 6.34
N ASN A 80 -5.55 8.91 7.08
CA ASN A 80 -6.50 7.90 6.63
C ASN A 80 -5.86 6.60 6.11
N LYS A 81 -4.63 6.30 6.53
CA LYS A 81 -3.92 5.05 6.15
C LYS A 81 -4.23 3.89 7.08
N LEU A 82 -4.72 4.18 8.28
CA LEU A 82 -4.95 3.21 9.33
C LEU A 82 -6.22 3.55 10.13
N ALA A 83 -7.04 2.54 10.42
CA ALA A 83 -8.22 2.66 11.27
C ALA A 83 -8.28 1.51 12.28
N PHE A 84 -8.93 1.73 13.43
CA PHE A 84 -9.21 0.69 14.41
C PHE A 84 -10.70 0.40 14.40
N TYR A 85 -11.06 -0.86 14.20
CA TYR A 85 -12.44 -1.32 14.15
C TYR A 85 -12.73 -2.31 15.28
N GLY A 86 -13.93 -2.23 15.85
CA GLY A 86 -14.40 -3.15 16.88
C GLY A 86 -14.26 -2.64 18.32
N PRO A 87 -14.57 -3.49 19.31
CA PRO A 87 -14.61 -3.11 20.71
C PRO A 87 -13.22 -2.78 21.25
N LYS A 88 -13.15 -1.95 22.31
CA LYS A 88 -11.90 -1.57 22.97
C LYS A 88 -11.05 -2.79 23.41
N LYS A 89 -11.70 -3.91 23.70
CA LYS A 89 -11.09 -5.21 23.98
C LYS A 89 -11.45 -6.16 22.83
N GLY A 90 -10.53 -6.38 21.89
CA GLY A 90 -10.72 -7.32 20.78
C GLY A 90 -11.05 -6.69 19.42
N GLY A 91 -10.97 -5.37 19.29
CA GLY A 91 -10.92 -4.73 17.98
C GLY A 91 -9.62 -5.04 17.24
N TYR A 92 -9.60 -4.71 15.96
CA TYR A 92 -8.47 -4.94 15.06
C TYR A 92 -8.15 -3.66 14.28
N TRP A 93 -6.91 -3.58 13.86
CA TRP A 93 -6.40 -2.53 12.99
C TRP A 93 -6.61 -2.91 11.54
N GLN A 94 -7.22 -2.01 10.77
CA GLN A 94 -7.37 -2.13 9.33
C GLN A 94 -6.45 -1.12 8.67
N VAL A 95 -5.57 -1.61 7.80
CA VAL A 95 -4.82 -0.76 6.87
C VAL A 95 -5.73 -0.49 5.69
N LEU A 96 -5.94 0.79 5.36
CA LEU A 96 -6.91 1.21 4.36
C LEU A 96 -6.36 1.20 2.92
N GLY A 97 -5.05 0.98 2.74
CA GLY A 97 -4.40 1.09 1.43
C GLY A 97 -4.32 2.54 0.97
N GLU A 98 -3.34 2.85 0.12
CA GLU A 98 -3.05 4.23 -0.33
C GLU A 98 -4.17 4.87 -1.14
#